data_AF-A0A1I3SVB6-F1
#
_entry.id   AF-A0A1I3SVB6-F1
#
_cell.length_a   1.000
_cell.length_b   1.000
_cell.length_c   1.000
_cell.angle_alpha   90.00
_cell.angle_beta   90.00
_cell.angle_gamma   90.00
#
_symmetry.space_group_name_H-M   'P 1'
#
loop_
_entity.id
_entity.type
_entity.pdbx_description
1 polymer ?
#
loop_
_entity_poly.entity_id
_entity_poly.type
_entity_poly.pdbx_seq_one_letter_code
_entity_poly.pdbx_strand_id
1 'polypeptide(L)'
;MSCSIEGCTKKVVARGKCWTHYRRELRHGDANAIMRKEAGTCSEEGCGNKLYGLGLCQKHFQRKKYAERLDQGLCVMCGKENDRETVYCAACGTRRSIYKKNARMKRKAGTRD
;
A
#
# COMPACT_ATOMS: atom_id res chain seq x y z
N MET A 1 -33.66 0.17 -20.17
CA MET A 1 -34.23 0.55 -18.86
C MET A 1 -33.16 1.22 -18.01
N SER A 2 -33.33 2.49 -17.67
CA SER A 2 -32.42 3.30 -16.85
C SER A 2 -32.80 3.27 -15.37
N CYS A 3 -31.85 3.59 -14.50
CA CYS A 3 -32.07 3.67 -13.06
C CYS A 3 -33.21 4.64 -12.72
N SER A 4 -34.04 4.28 -11.74
CA SER A 4 -35.14 5.09 -11.21
C SER A 4 -34.68 6.28 -10.35
N ILE A 5 -33.38 6.51 -10.21
CA ILE A 5 -32.83 7.63 -9.44
C ILE A 5 -32.60 8.78 -10.40
N GLU A 6 -33.13 9.95 -10.06
CA GLU A 6 -33.04 11.16 -10.88
C GLU A 6 -31.58 11.48 -11.24
N GLY A 7 -31.33 11.83 -12.51
CA GLY A 7 -29.99 12.10 -13.02
C GLY A 7 -29.08 10.87 -13.20
N CYS A 8 -29.55 9.65 -12.90
CA CYS A 8 -28.76 8.44 -13.09
C CYS A 8 -29.09 7.71 -14.39
N THR A 9 -28.15 7.73 -15.34
CA THR A 9 -28.30 7.08 -16.65
C THR A 9 -27.82 5.63 -16.70
N LYS A 10 -27.37 5.07 -15.57
CA LYS A 10 -26.84 3.69 -15.49
C LYS A 10 -27.97 2.66 -15.68
N LYS A 11 -27.62 1.51 -16.29
CA LYS A 11 -28.56 0.39 -16.50
C LYS A 11 -29.08 -0.17 -15.18
N VAL A 12 -30.36 -0.53 -15.17
CA VAL A 12 -31.02 -1.23 -14.06
C VAL A 12 -30.45 -2.64 -13.91
N VAL A 13 -30.26 -3.08 -12.67
CA VAL A 13 -29.90 -4.47 -12.35
C VAL A 13 -30.98 -5.16 -11.51
N ALA A 14 -31.65 -4.44 -10.61
CA ALA A 14 -32.72 -4.98 -9.76
C ALA A 14 -33.57 -3.85 -9.17
N ARG A 15 -34.87 -4.11 -8.95
CA ARG A 15 -35.81 -3.18 -8.29
C ARG A 15 -35.82 -1.76 -8.87
N GLY A 16 -35.67 -1.64 -10.19
CA GLY A 16 -35.61 -0.36 -10.89
C GLY A 16 -34.30 0.43 -10.69
N LYS A 17 -33.31 -0.11 -9.98
CA LYS A 17 -32.07 0.60 -9.62
C LYS A 17 -30.85 0.00 -10.31
N CYS A 18 -29.83 0.83 -10.56
CA CYS A 18 -28.52 0.36 -11.01
C CYS A 18 -27.76 -0.34 -9.87
N TRP A 19 -26.67 -1.05 -10.20
CA TRP A 19 -25.87 -1.80 -9.21
C TRP A 19 -25.44 -0.97 -8.00
N THR A 20 -25.00 0.27 -8.21
CA THR A 20 -24.57 1.16 -7.13
C THR A 20 -25.73 1.52 -6.20
N HIS A 21 -26.86 1.95 -6.76
CA HIS A 21 -28.04 2.37 -5.99
C HIS A 21 -28.73 1.20 -5.30
N TYR A 22 -28.81 0.04 -5.96
CA TYR A 22 -29.31 -1.18 -5.35
C TYR A 22 -28.45 -1.63 -4.17
N ARG A 23 -27.11 -1.62 -4.31
CA ARG A 23 -26.19 -1.93 -3.20
C ARG A 23 -26.29 -0.96 -2.02
N ARG A 24 -26.49 0.34 -2.30
CA ARG A 24 -26.65 1.35 -1.24
C ARG A 24 -27.94 1.11 -0.46
N GLU A 25 -29.06 0.90 -1.17
CA GLU A 25 -30.34 0.56 -0.56
C GLU A 25 -30.25 -0.69 0.31
N LEU A 26 -29.61 -1.76 -0.17
CA LEU A 26 -29.44 -3.00 0.61
C LEU A 26 -28.61 -2.80 1.89
N ARG A 27 -27.58 -1.95 1.84
CA ARG A 27 -26.66 -1.78 2.98
C ARG A 27 -27.13 -0.71 3.96
N HIS A 28 -27.85 0.29 3.49
CA HIS A 28 -28.11 1.52 4.22
C HIS A 28 -29.59 1.93 4.24
N GLY A 29 -30.48 1.18 3.60
CA GLY A 29 -31.90 1.51 3.47
C GLY A 29 -32.21 2.63 2.49
N ASP A 30 -31.20 3.35 1.99
CA ASP A 30 -31.34 4.47 1.06
C ASP A 30 -30.42 4.30 -0.15
N ALA A 31 -31.02 4.33 -1.35
CA ALA A 31 -30.32 4.25 -2.63
C ALA A 31 -29.42 5.48 -2.89
N ASN A 32 -29.77 6.63 -2.33
CA ASN A 32 -29.04 7.89 -2.45
C ASN A 32 -27.98 8.06 -1.35
N ALA A 33 -27.84 7.13 -0.41
CA ALA A 33 -26.88 7.22 0.67
C ALA A 33 -25.44 7.37 0.13
N ILE A 34 -24.88 8.57 0.28
CA ILE A 34 -23.46 8.86 0.04
C ILE A 34 -22.77 8.97 1.39
N MET A 35 -22.26 7.84 1.90
CA MET A 35 -21.45 7.83 3.12
C MET A 35 -20.00 8.09 2.76
N ARG A 36 -19.59 9.37 2.78
CA ARG A 36 -18.16 9.72 2.80
C ARG A 36 -17.65 9.48 4.21
N LYS A 37 -16.79 8.48 4.39
CA LYS A 37 -16.07 8.34 5.66
C LYS A 37 -15.13 9.54 5.77
N GLU A 38 -15.20 10.26 6.88
CA GLU A 38 -14.22 11.31 7.16
C GLU A 38 -12.82 10.71 7.12
N ALA A 39 -11.92 11.35 6.37
CA ALA A 39 -10.53 10.93 6.34
C ALA A 39 -9.93 11.28 7.70
N GLY A 40 -9.67 10.27 8.53
CA GLY A 40 -9.03 10.48 9.82
C GLY A 40 -7.62 11.07 9.67
N THR A 41 -7.00 11.35 10.82
CA THR A 41 -5.65 11.93 10.92
C THR A 41 -4.63 10.86 11.28
N CYS A 42 -3.37 11.06 10.86
CA CYS A 42 -2.23 10.22 11.19
C CYS A 42 -2.11 9.97 12.71
N SER A 43 -1.83 8.72 13.09
CA SER A 43 -1.66 8.32 14.49
C SER A 43 -0.33 8.73 15.12
N GLU A 44 0.64 9.16 14.30
CA GLU A 44 1.93 9.66 14.79
C GLU A 44 1.73 10.99 15.52
N GLU A 45 2.30 11.09 16.72
CA GLU A 45 2.20 12.26 17.59
C GLU A 45 2.65 13.53 16.85
N GLY A 46 1.86 14.60 16.96
CA GLY A 46 2.11 15.87 16.29
C GLY A 46 1.91 15.85 14.76
N CYS A 47 1.39 14.77 14.17
CA CYS A 47 1.16 14.70 12.73
C CYS A 47 -0.31 14.95 12.34
N GLY A 48 -0.62 16.16 11.86
CA GLY A 48 -1.96 16.53 11.36
C GLY A 48 -2.32 16.05 9.94
N ASN A 49 -1.51 15.16 9.35
CA ASN A 49 -1.72 14.75 7.96
C ASN A 49 -2.85 13.73 7.81
N LYS A 50 -3.53 13.76 6.66
CA LYS A 50 -4.59 12.81 6.31
C LYS A 50 -4.07 11.37 6.31
N LEU A 51 -4.90 10.46 6.80
CA LEU A 51 -4.65 9.02 6.75
C LEU A 51 -4.50 8.51 5.32
N TYR A 52 -3.56 7.59 5.16
CA TYR A 52 -3.34 6.82 3.94
C TYR A 52 -3.62 5.34 4.17
N GLY A 53 -2.99 4.74 5.17
CA GLY A 53 -3.15 3.32 5.49
C GLY A 53 -2.46 2.92 6.79
N LEU A 54 -2.95 1.86 7.44
CA LEU A 54 -2.46 1.38 8.74
C LEU A 54 -2.45 2.46 9.85
N GLY A 55 -3.40 3.40 9.82
CA GLY A 55 -3.42 4.52 10.79
C GLY A 55 -2.35 5.59 10.53
N LEU A 56 -1.59 5.51 9.43
CA LEU A 56 -0.50 6.43 9.12
C LEU A 56 -0.84 7.29 7.90
N CYS A 57 -0.32 8.52 7.89
CA CYS A 57 -0.25 9.31 6.65
C CYS A 57 0.71 8.65 5.66
N GLN A 58 0.63 9.03 4.38
CA GLN A 58 1.46 8.43 3.32
C GLN A 58 2.95 8.44 3.66
N LYS A 59 3.47 9.56 4.20
CA LYS A 59 4.89 9.70 4.56
C LYS A 59 5.30 8.73 5.67
N HIS A 60 4.50 8.62 6.73
CA HIS A 60 4.79 7.71 7.85
C HIS A 60 4.60 6.24 7.46
N PHE A 61 3.59 5.95 6.64
CA PHE A 61 3.41 4.62 6.06
C PHE A 61 4.63 4.17 5.25
N GLN A 62 5.12 5.02 4.34
CA GLN A 62 6.28 4.68 3.51
C GLN A 62 7.56 4.51 4.34
N ARG A 63 7.78 5.36 5.35
CA ARG A 63 8.91 5.22 6.29
C ARG A 63 8.85 3.90 7.05
N LYS A 64 7.67 3.55 7.59
CA LYS A 64 7.44 2.28 8.28
C LYS A 64 7.73 1.09 7.36
N LYS A 65 7.15 1.07 6.15
CA LYS A 65 7.40 0.00 5.16
C LYS A 65 8.85 -0.08 4.69
N TYR A 66 9.53 1.05 4.59
CA TYR A 66 10.95 1.09 4.28
C TYR A 66 11.78 0.43 5.40
N ALA A 67 11.53 0.80 6.66
CA ALA A 67 12.21 0.23 7.82
C ALA A 67 11.93 -1.28 7.98
N GLU A 68 10.67 -1.70 7.87
CA GLU A 68 10.27 -3.12 7.94
C GLU A 68 11.01 -3.97 6.88
N ARG A 69 11.06 -3.50 5.62
CA ARG A 69 11.81 -4.20 4.56
C ARG A 69 13.29 -4.27 4.86
N LEU A 70 13.86 -3.20 5.40
CA LEU A 70 15.26 -3.23 5.79
C LEU A 70 15.49 -4.24 6.88
N ASP A 71 14.70 -4.26 7.94
CA ASP A 71 14.85 -5.22 9.03
C ASP A 71 14.81 -6.66 8.53
N GLN A 72 13.88 -6.96 7.62
CA GLN A 72 13.70 -8.28 6.99
C GLN A 72 14.78 -8.66 5.95
N GLY A 73 15.75 -7.80 5.65
CA GLY A 73 16.77 -8.10 4.64
C GLY A 73 16.24 -8.04 3.22
N LEU A 74 15.22 -7.21 2.99
CA LEU A 74 14.63 -7.03 1.67
C LEU A 74 15.08 -5.71 1.06
N CYS A 75 15.24 -5.72 -0.26
CA CYS A 75 15.43 -4.51 -1.03
C CYS A 75 14.20 -3.60 -0.89
N VAL A 76 14.40 -2.38 -0.36
CA VAL A 76 13.36 -1.36 -0.23
C VAL A 76 12.70 -0.93 -1.54
N MET A 77 13.30 -1.28 -2.69
CA MET A 77 12.77 -0.95 -4.02
C MET A 77 11.98 -2.09 -4.64
N CYS A 78 12.59 -3.29 -4.76
CA CYS A 78 11.96 -4.41 -5.45
C CYS A 78 11.36 -5.47 -4.51
N GLY A 79 11.61 -5.38 -3.20
CA GLY A 79 11.09 -6.29 -2.19
C GLY A 79 11.76 -7.67 -2.15
N LYS A 80 12.72 -7.95 -3.04
CA LYS A 80 13.48 -9.21 -3.05
C LYS A 80 14.56 -9.21 -1.97
N GLU A 81 14.97 -10.40 -1.56
CA GLU A 81 16.07 -10.59 -0.61
C GLU A 81 17.33 -9.84 -1.06
N ASN A 82 17.96 -9.20 -0.10
CA ASN A 82 19.19 -8.47 -0.25
C ASN A 82 20.05 -8.80 0.97
N ASP A 83 21.12 -9.55 0.72
CA ASP A 83 22.15 -9.96 1.69
C ASP A 83 22.84 -8.77 2.40
N ARG A 84 22.57 -7.53 1.95
CA ARG A 84 23.14 -6.26 2.42
C ARG A 84 24.67 -6.23 2.34
N GLU A 85 25.27 -7.06 1.49
CA GLU A 85 26.73 -7.19 1.36
C GLU A 85 27.33 -6.24 0.31
N THR A 86 26.50 -5.68 -0.58
CA THR A 86 26.90 -4.66 -1.57
C THR A 86 25.98 -3.45 -1.60
N VAL A 87 26.46 -2.31 -2.11
CA VAL A 87 25.63 -1.10 -2.33
C VAL A 87 24.61 -1.25 -3.46
N TYR A 88 24.58 -2.37 -4.19
CA TYR A 88 23.64 -2.64 -5.27
C TYR A 88 22.72 -3.81 -4.91
N CYS A 89 21.42 -3.71 -5.22
CA CYS A 89 20.54 -4.87 -5.12
C CYS A 89 20.82 -5.84 -6.28
N ALA A 90 21.16 -7.09 -5.96
CA ALA A 90 21.42 -8.12 -6.97
C ALA A 90 20.23 -8.36 -7.92
N ALA A 91 19.00 -8.13 -7.47
CA ALA A 91 17.80 -8.48 -8.23
C ALA A 91 17.21 -7.34 -9.07
N CYS A 92 17.47 -6.08 -8.74
CA CYS A 92 16.96 -4.94 -9.52
C CYS A 92 18.03 -3.91 -9.90
N GLY A 93 19.30 -4.14 -9.53
CA GLY A 93 20.42 -3.25 -9.82
C GLY A 93 20.38 -1.90 -9.10
N THR A 94 19.36 -1.62 -8.27
CA THR A 94 19.26 -0.30 -7.62
C THR A 94 20.40 -0.12 -6.62
N ARG A 95 21.12 1.00 -6.77
CA ARG A 95 22.17 1.43 -5.83
C ARG A 95 21.58 2.12 -4.62
N ARG A 96 21.89 1.67 -3.41
CA ARG A 96 21.56 2.35 -2.15
C ARG A 96 22.74 2.32 -1.19
N SER A 97 23.05 3.47 -0.60
CA SER A 97 24.12 3.63 0.40
C SER A 97 23.87 2.89 1.71
N ILE A 98 22.60 2.65 2.03
CA ILE A 98 22.17 1.89 3.22
C ILE A 98 22.50 0.40 3.13
N TYR A 99 22.71 -0.15 1.92
CA TYR A 99 23.26 -1.49 1.77
C TYR A 99 24.78 -1.39 1.93
N LYS A 100 25.38 -2.22 2.78
CA LYS A 100 26.79 -2.07 3.14
C LYS A 100 27.65 -2.57 1.99
N LYS A 101 28.77 -1.89 1.71
CA LYS A 101 29.84 -2.40 0.83
C LYS A 101 30.96 -2.89 1.73
N ASN A 102 30.96 -4.16 2.11
CA ASN A 102 32.12 -4.71 2.83
C ASN A 102 33.24 -4.99 1.82
N ALA A 103 34.05 -3.97 1.51
CA ALA A 103 35.34 -4.17 0.85
C ALA A 103 36.39 -4.59 1.90
N ARG A 104 36.24 -5.78 2.51
CA ARG A 104 37.31 -6.62 3.11
C ARG A 104 36.71 -7.78 3.92
N MET A 105 37.16 -8.99 3.56
CA MET A 105 37.10 -10.28 4.29
C MET A 105 35.76 -11.03 4.37
N LYS A 106 35.51 -11.90 3.38
CA LYS A 106 35.29 -13.33 3.64
C LYS A 106 36.16 -14.14 2.67
N ARG A 107 37.28 -14.67 3.18
CA ARG A 107 38.01 -15.76 2.52
C ARG A 107 37.10 -17.00 2.59
N LYS A 108 36.93 -17.64 1.43
CA LYS A 108 36.53 -19.03 1.15
C LYS A 108 35.81 -19.81 2.28
N ALA A 109 34.57 -20.21 2.00
CA ALA A 109 34.05 -21.50 2.45
C ALA A 109 33.21 -22.08 1.30
N GLY A 110 33.77 -23.07 0.61
CA GLY A 110 33.12 -23.71 -0.53
C GLY A 110 34.06 -24.51 -1.43
N THR A 111 34.71 -25.54 -0.88
CA THR A 111 35.05 -26.75 -1.64
C THR A 111 34.23 -27.87 -1.04
N ARG A 112 33.22 -28.33 -1.81
CA ARG A 112 32.57 -29.63 -1.62
C ARG A 112 33.29 -30.58 -2.59
N ASP A 113 34.02 -31.53 -2.04
CA ASP A 113 34.26 -32.85 -2.61
C ASP A 113 33.64 -33.86 -1.63
#